data_AF-A0AAU1C6F2-F1
#
_entry.id   AF-A0AAU1C6F2-F1
#
_cell.length_a   1.000
_cell.length_b   1.000
_cell.length_c   1.000
_cell.angle_alpha   90.00
_cell.angle_beta   90.00
_cell.angle_gamma   90.00
#
_symmetry.space_group_name_H-M   'P 1'
#
loop_
_entity.id
_entity.type
_entity.pdbx_description
1 polymer ?
#
loop_
_entity_poly.entity_id
_entity_poly.type
_entity_poly.pdbx_seq_one_letter_code
_entity_poly.pdbx_strand_id
1 'polypeptide(L)'
;MGTAETGRRITRRTLLLGGSGAAGGVLLSPRHGSVLPGGGKSAGAAGEFDVSTASELMAPTPLRHVTGPQSVSYGRSPDDTYALQLMPASVRLPDETRALGGRARRLSGDMCVTVLSPSGGSTGHMYLRGFGHGISFGVEPSDGNVLLWVESDADPRTGYGRAIARVPFRDGTVLDSSSPGLRHHRPVPGALRMHPTLDLANRRVLVSHWIGRRHAYAVYRMEDFLAQRYEPLYDFADSALKKGETFQGCALRNGYVYQLTGNPYSGEAGGNPPSAGGNTFVSTLDVNSGRTVARRRVTAAPELDFREPEGIAVRPGTTPRLCIAFSVKTPDRRRITVYSCGSEGVGA
;
A
#
# COMPACT_ATOMS: atom_id res chain seq x y z
N MET A 1 -29.26 45.54 2.51
CA MET A 1 -28.33 45.89 3.61
C MET A 1 -28.57 44.85 4.69
N GLY A 2 -27.56 44.02 4.95
CA GLY A 2 -27.74 42.69 5.54
C GLY A 2 -27.86 42.67 7.07
N THR A 3 -28.69 41.76 7.57
CA THR A 3 -28.72 41.36 8.98
C THR A 3 -28.20 39.93 9.08
N ALA A 4 -27.06 39.79 9.76
CA ALA A 4 -26.45 38.52 10.10
C ALA A 4 -27.19 37.92 11.31
N GLU A 5 -27.59 36.65 11.20
CA GLU A 5 -28.18 35.88 12.29
C GLU A 5 -27.17 34.82 12.76
N THR A 6 -26.64 35.03 13.96
CA THR A 6 -25.80 34.09 14.70
C THR A 6 -26.70 33.10 15.45
N GLY A 7 -26.66 31.83 15.05
CA GLY A 7 -27.40 30.75 15.70
C GLY A 7 -26.49 29.61 16.15
N ARG A 8 -26.02 29.65 17.40
CA ARG A 8 -25.42 28.50 18.10
C ARG A 8 -26.55 27.60 18.60
N ARG A 9 -26.57 26.32 18.22
CA ARG A 9 -27.38 25.28 18.90
C ARG A 9 -26.50 24.17 19.46
N ILE A 10 -26.55 24.08 20.79
CA ILE A 10 -26.16 22.94 21.63
C ILE A 10 -27.26 21.88 21.53
N THR A 11 -26.89 20.59 21.56
CA THR A 11 -27.82 19.53 21.97
C THR A 11 -27.19 18.63 23.04
N ARG A 12 -27.93 18.49 24.14
CA ARG A 12 -27.70 17.68 25.35
C ARG A 12 -28.01 16.20 25.11
N ARG A 13 -27.30 15.31 25.81
CA ARG A 13 -27.77 14.04 26.44
C ARG A 13 -26.54 13.34 27.06
N THR A 14 -26.51 12.69 28.22
CA THR A 14 -27.27 12.66 29.48
C THR A 14 -26.34 11.94 30.47
N LEU A 15 -26.40 12.32 31.75
CA LEU A 15 -25.62 11.81 32.88
C LEU A 15 -26.17 10.50 33.51
N LEU A 16 -25.22 9.75 34.11
CA LEU A 16 -25.19 9.17 35.48
C LEU A 16 -25.81 7.81 35.88
N LEU A 17 -25.10 7.29 36.91
CA LEU A 17 -25.37 6.26 37.94
C LEU A 17 -24.84 4.84 37.62
N GLY A 18 -24.07 4.15 38.48
CA GLY A 18 -23.62 4.41 39.86
C GLY A 18 -23.37 3.09 40.60
N GLY A 19 -22.43 3.09 41.57
CA GLY A 19 -22.28 2.10 42.68
C GLY A 19 -21.31 0.94 42.39
N SER A 20 -20.15 0.75 43.05
CA SER A 20 -19.74 0.65 44.47
C SER A 20 -19.74 -0.78 45.03
N GLY A 21 -18.56 -1.25 45.45
CA GLY A 21 -18.42 -2.15 46.60
C GLY A 21 -17.68 -3.48 46.37
N ALA A 22 -16.51 -3.59 47.01
CA ALA A 22 -16.17 -4.60 48.03
C ALA A 22 -14.80 -5.29 47.82
N ALA A 23 -14.00 -5.19 48.88
CA ALA A 23 -12.71 -5.83 49.07
C ALA A 23 -12.87 -7.33 49.36
N GLY A 24 -11.94 -8.14 48.85
CA GLY A 24 -11.78 -9.55 49.20
C GLY A 24 -10.32 -9.94 49.04
N GLY A 25 -9.62 -10.07 50.17
CA GLY A 25 -8.24 -10.54 50.22
C GLY A 25 -8.18 -12.04 49.95
N VAL A 26 -7.24 -12.45 49.10
CA VAL A 26 -6.80 -13.84 48.98
C VAL A 26 -5.28 -13.84 49.06
N LEU A 27 -4.77 -14.56 50.06
CA LEU A 27 -3.37 -14.86 50.28
C LEU A 27 -2.83 -15.68 49.09
N LEU A 28 -1.89 -15.10 48.35
CA LEU A 28 -1.12 -15.79 47.33
C LEU A 28 0.19 -16.29 47.94
N SER A 29 0.32 -17.62 48.07
CA SER A 29 1.59 -18.29 48.29
C SER A 29 2.56 -18.01 47.13
N PRO A 30 3.87 -17.81 47.37
CA PRO A 30 4.83 -17.58 46.29
C PRO A 30 5.10 -18.89 45.56
N ARG A 31 4.35 -19.16 44.49
CA ARG A 31 4.85 -20.07 43.45
C ARG A 31 5.96 -19.33 42.71
N HIS A 32 7.18 -19.83 42.89
CA HIS A 32 8.32 -19.53 42.02
C HIS A 32 8.00 -20.08 40.63
N GLY A 33 7.19 -19.35 39.88
CA GLY A 33 7.10 -19.45 38.44
C GLY A 33 8.23 -18.61 37.88
N SER A 34 9.23 -19.26 37.31
CA SER A 34 10.15 -18.64 36.36
C SER A 34 9.33 -18.00 35.25
N VAL A 35 9.07 -16.69 35.37
CA VAL A 35 8.62 -15.88 34.25
C VAL A 35 9.86 -15.68 33.40
N LEU A 36 10.01 -16.51 32.36
CA LEU A 36 10.85 -16.15 31.23
C LEU A 36 10.40 -14.74 30.80
N PRO A 37 11.30 -13.76 30.67
CA PRO A 37 10.91 -12.45 30.19
C PRO A 37 10.36 -12.64 28.77
N GLY A 38 9.04 -12.52 28.64
CA GLY A 38 8.40 -12.37 27.34
C GLY A 38 9.03 -11.13 26.71
N GLY A 39 9.84 -11.33 25.67
CA GLY A 39 10.42 -10.24 24.91
C GLY A 39 9.31 -9.29 24.51
N GLY A 40 9.25 -8.12 25.15
CA GLY A 40 8.26 -7.11 24.81
C GLY A 40 8.48 -6.71 23.36
N LYS A 41 7.43 -6.77 22.54
CA LYS A 41 7.50 -6.24 21.17
C LYS A 41 7.95 -4.78 21.22
N SER A 42 8.83 -4.36 20.32
CA SER A 42 9.29 -2.97 20.23
C SER A 42 8.09 -2.01 20.20
N ALA A 43 8.26 -0.82 20.77
CA ALA A 43 7.26 0.26 20.65
C ALA A 43 7.00 0.63 19.17
N GLY A 44 7.97 0.37 18.27
CA GLY A 44 7.85 0.54 16.83
C GLY A 44 7.32 -0.68 16.07
N ALA A 45 7.07 -1.81 16.74
CA ALA A 45 6.61 -3.04 16.10
C ALA A 45 5.23 -2.86 15.42
N ALA A 46 5.17 -3.18 14.14
CA ALA A 46 3.98 -3.35 13.33
C ALA A 46 4.00 -4.78 12.80
N GLY A 47 3.33 -5.72 13.51
CA GLY A 47 3.37 -7.14 13.16
C GLY A 47 4.75 -7.75 13.36
N GLU A 48 5.38 -8.19 12.28
CA GLU A 48 6.71 -8.79 12.27
C GLU A 48 7.86 -7.80 12.03
N PHE A 49 7.54 -6.53 11.75
CA PHE A 49 8.53 -5.51 11.38
C PHE A 49 8.54 -4.34 12.37
N ASP A 50 9.71 -3.76 12.63
CA ASP A 50 9.85 -2.53 13.42
C ASP A 50 9.94 -1.30 12.51
N VAL A 51 8.86 -0.52 12.40
CA VAL A 51 8.88 0.68 11.54
C VAL A 51 9.72 1.83 12.10
N SER A 52 10.14 1.76 13.37
CA SER A 52 11.07 2.72 13.96
C SER A 52 12.52 2.51 13.50
N THR A 53 12.83 1.33 12.96
CA THR A 53 14.15 0.99 12.41
C THR A 53 14.32 1.38 10.95
N ALA A 54 13.33 2.06 10.36
CA ALA A 54 13.33 2.42 8.96
C ALA A 54 14.59 3.21 8.56
N SER A 55 15.38 2.64 7.65
CA SER A 55 16.58 3.25 7.08
C SER A 55 16.45 3.39 5.57
N GLU A 56 17.13 4.38 4.99
CA GLU A 56 17.09 4.60 3.54
C GLU A 56 17.65 3.37 2.81
N LEU A 57 16.84 2.79 1.94
CA LEU A 57 17.23 1.74 1.00
C LEU A 57 17.59 2.32 -0.36
N MET A 58 16.89 3.37 -0.78
CA MET A 58 17.06 4.02 -2.07
C MET A 58 16.91 5.53 -1.89
N ALA A 59 17.98 6.27 -2.17
CA ALA A 59 17.98 7.73 -2.21
C ALA A 59 16.96 8.25 -3.24
N PRO A 60 16.51 9.52 -3.13
CA PRO A 60 15.57 10.12 -4.08
C PRO A 60 15.99 9.95 -5.54
N THR A 61 15.32 9.03 -6.22
CA THR A 61 15.67 8.50 -7.53
C THR A 61 14.62 8.89 -8.57
N PRO A 62 15.02 9.37 -9.76
CA PRO A 62 14.09 9.64 -10.84
C PRO A 62 13.50 8.34 -11.38
N LEU A 63 12.18 8.34 -11.57
CA LEU A 63 11.49 7.34 -12.36
C LEU A 63 11.45 7.72 -13.84
N ARG A 64 10.93 6.82 -14.69
CA ARG A 64 10.81 7.03 -16.13
C ARG A 64 10.13 8.35 -16.47
N HIS A 65 9.10 8.72 -15.72
CA HIS A 65 8.33 9.95 -15.95
C HIS A 65 8.29 10.89 -14.75
N VAL A 66 7.79 12.09 -15.01
CA VAL A 66 7.78 13.20 -14.04
C VAL A 66 6.62 13.14 -13.03
N THR A 67 5.64 12.26 -13.26
CA THR A 67 4.51 12.02 -12.36
C THR A 67 4.94 11.36 -11.06
N GLY A 68 4.11 11.42 -10.01
CA GLY A 68 4.41 10.74 -8.75
C GLY A 68 4.46 9.21 -8.92
N PRO A 69 5.31 8.49 -8.16
CA PRO A 69 5.10 7.07 -7.92
C PRO A 69 3.71 6.82 -7.33
N GLN A 70 3.21 5.60 -7.45
CA GLN A 70 1.97 5.14 -6.83
C GLN A 70 2.22 3.92 -5.94
N SER A 71 3.19 3.08 -6.32
CA SER A 71 3.59 1.93 -5.51
C SER A 71 4.97 1.40 -5.92
N VAL A 72 5.52 0.53 -5.08
CA VAL A 72 6.71 -0.28 -5.34
C VAL A 72 6.44 -1.76 -5.07
N SER A 73 7.22 -2.65 -5.71
CA SER A 73 7.27 -4.08 -5.42
C SER A 73 8.61 -4.67 -5.84
N TYR A 74 8.93 -5.87 -5.34
CA TYR A 74 10.22 -6.55 -5.51
C TYR A 74 10.04 -7.95 -6.10
N GLY A 75 11.03 -8.43 -6.86
CA GLY A 75 10.91 -9.70 -7.57
C GLY A 75 12.23 -10.34 -7.99
N ARG A 76 12.53 -10.32 -9.31
CA ARG A 76 13.54 -11.14 -10.02
C ARG A 76 14.86 -11.33 -9.27
N SER A 77 15.34 -10.25 -8.68
CA SER A 77 16.26 -10.24 -7.56
C SER A 77 15.57 -9.43 -6.45
N PRO A 78 15.79 -9.72 -5.16
CA PRO A 78 15.33 -8.84 -4.07
C PRO A 78 15.81 -7.38 -4.23
N ASP A 79 16.81 -7.18 -5.08
CA ASP A 79 17.52 -5.95 -5.35
C ASP A 79 16.86 -5.07 -6.45
N ASP A 80 16.08 -5.66 -7.36
CA ASP A 80 15.38 -4.88 -8.40
C ASP A 80 14.09 -4.29 -7.83
N THR A 81 13.96 -2.98 -7.91
CA THR A 81 12.74 -2.26 -7.50
C THR A 81 11.89 -1.97 -8.72
N TYR A 82 10.66 -2.48 -8.73
CA TYR A 82 9.65 -2.11 -9.72
C TYR A 82 8.80 -1.00 -9.11
N ALA A 83 8.59 0.09 -9.82
CA ALA A 83 7.77 1.21 -9.38
C ALA A 83 6.69 1.53 -10.42
N LEU A 84 5.46 1.72 -9.97
CA LEU A 84 4.35 2.16 -10.82
C LEU A 84 4.18 3.68 -10.74
N GLN A 85 3.88 4.30 -11.88
CA GLN A 85 3.45 5.69 -12.00
C GLN A 85 2.23 5.77 -12.91
N LEU A 86 1.36 6.75 -12.68
CA LEU A 86 0.44 7.19 -13.72
C LEU A 86 1.22 7.80 -14.89
N MET A 87 0.79 7.56 -16.13
CA MET A 87 1.41 8.17 -17.30
C MET A 87 1.16 9.69 -17.36
N PRO A 88 2.19 10.51 -17.67
CA PRO A 88 2.03 11.95 -17.83
C PRO A 88 1.37 12.33 -19.16
N ALA A 89 0.88 13.58 -19.23
CA ALA A 89 0.25 14.15 -20.42
C ALA A 89 1.15 14.25 -21.66
N SER A 90 2.47 14.31 -21.46
CA SER A 90 3.45 14.58 -22.52
C SER A 90 3.93 13.33 -23.25
N VAL A 91 3.55 12.13 -22.77
CA VAL A 91 3.95 10.88 -23.41
C VAL A 91 2.98 10.55 -24.53
N ARG A 92 3.53 10.30 -25.71
CA ARG A 92 2.86 9.72 -26.87
C ARG A 92 3.34 8.27 -27.02
N LEU A 93 2.41 7.32 -26.99
CA LEU A 93 2.71 5.91 -27.27
C LEU A 93 2.87 5.68 -28.78
N PRO A 94 3.57 4.61 -29.22
CA PRO A 94 3.93 4.41 -30.63
C PRO A 94 2.75 4.40 -31.61
N ASP A 95 1.60 3.90 -31.16
CA ASP A 95 0.36 3.77 -31.95
C ASP A 95 -0.57 4.97 -31.84
N GLU A 96 -0.20 6.01 -31.09
CA GLU A 96 -1.00 7.21 -30.94
C GLU A 96 -0.63 8.26 -31.99
N THR A 97 -1.63 8.99 -32.50
CA THR A 97 -1.40 10.12 -33.43
C THR A 97 -0.94 11.39 -32.72
N ARG A 98 -1.23 11.52 -31.42
CA ARG A 98 -0.82 12.64 -30.55
C ARG A 98 -0.74 12.19 -29.09
N ALA A 99 -0.01 12.93 -28.26
CA ALA A 99 -0.03 12.72 -26.82
C ALA A 99 -1.44 13.00 -26.25
N LEU A 100 -1.83 12.22 -25.23
CA LEU A 100 -3.08 12.40 -24.50
C LEU A 100 -2.89 13.30 -23.29
N GLY A 101 -3.87 14.14 -22.97
CA GLY A 101 -3.82 14.98 -21.76
C GLY A 101 -3.78 14.16 -20.46
N GLY A 102 -3.19 14.72 -19.41
CA GLY A 102 -2.97 13.99 -18.14
C GLY A 102 -4.27 13.51 -17.47
N ARG A 103 -5.36 14.28 -17.61
CA ARG A 103 -6.69 13.82 -17.17
C ARG A 103 -7.17 12.61 -17.95
N ALA A 104 -6.92 12.56 -19.26
CA ALA A 104 -7.30 11.42 -20.10
C ALA A 104 -6.49 10.19 -19.71
N ARG A 105 -5.15 10.30 -19.59
CA ARG A 105 -4.29 9.21 -19.07
C ARG A 105 -4.79 8.65 -17.74
N ARG A 106 -5.06 9.53 -16.78
CA ARG A 106 -5.56 9.13 -15.45
C ARG A 106 -6.91 8.42 -15.52
N LEU A 107 -7.87 8.94 -16.30
CA LEU A 107 -9.20 8.32 -16.41
C LEU A 107 -9.17 7.01 -17.20
N SER A 108 -8.28 6.89 -18.18
CA SER A 108 -8.02 5.63 -18.88
C SER A 108 -7.32 4.61 -18.00
N GLY A 109 -6.69 5.00 -16.88
CA GLY A 109 -5.89 4.09 -16.06
C GLY A 109 -4.57 3.71 -16.73
N ASP A 110 -3.97 4.66 -17.45
CA ASP A 110 -2.69 4.47 -18.13
C ASP A 110 -1.53 4.63 -17.14
N MET A 111 -0.73 3.58 -17.01
CA MET A 111 0.40 3.50 -16.08
C MET A 111 1.71 3.20 -16.79
N CYS A 112 2.81 3.47 -16.12
CA CYS A 112 4.16 3.09 -16.49
C CYS A 112 4.83 2.37 -15.32
N VAL A 113 5.39 1.21 -15.59
CA VAL A 113 6.32 0.51 -14.70
C VAL A 113 7.72 1.00 -15.03
N THR A 114 8.49 1.42 -14.03
CA THR A 114 9.94 1.63 -14.11
C THR A 114 10.64 0.54 -13.30
N VAL A 115 11.69 -0.07 -13.84
CA VAL A 115 12.57 -0.98 -13.12
C VAL A 115 13.82 -0.22 -12.73
N LEU A 116 14.19 -0.27 -11.46
CA LEU A 116 15.36 0.39 -10.89
C LEU A 116 16.33 -0.67 -10.36
N SER A 117 17.62 -0.48 -10.64
CA SER A 117 18.71 -1.19 -9.98
C SER A 117 18.79 -0.79 -8.48
N PRO A 118 19.56 -1.52 -7.66
CA PRO A 118 19.83 -1.14 -6.27
C PRO A 118 20.39 0.27 -6.10
N SER A 119 21.19 0.72 -7.06
CA SER A 119 21.76 2.07 -7.09
C SER A 119 20.78 3.15 -7.56
N GLY A 120 19.53 2.79 -7.88
CA GLY A 120 18.52 3.70 -8.40
C GLY A 120 18.62 3.98 -9.91
N GLY A 121 19.47 3.26 -10.65
CA GLY A 121 19.53 3.39 -12.10
C GLY A 121 18.31 2.76 -12.77
N SER A 122 17.63 3.48 -13.68
CA SER A 122 16.55 2.90 -14.48
C SER A 122 17.09 1.83 -15.43
N THR A 123 16.70 0.58 -15.25
CA THR A 123 17.15 -0.58 -16.05
C THR A 123 16.09 -1.07 -17.04
N GLY A 124 14.85 -0.60 -16.92
CA GLY A 124 13.79 -0.94 -17.87
C GLY A 124 12.48 -0.21 -17.59
N HIS A 125 11.53 -0.34 -18.51
CA HIS A 125 10.18 0.20 -18.35
C HIS A 125 9.15 -0.56 -19.20
N MET A 126 7.88 -0.47 -18.81
CA MET A 126 6.76 -1.01 -19.58
C MET A 126 5.53 -0.10 -19.41
N TYR A 127 4.80 0.15 -20.49
CA TYR A 127 3.54 0.90 -20.44
C TYR A 127 2.36 -0.05 -20.32
N LEU A 128 1.41 0.31 -19.47
CA LEU A 128 0.19 -0.43 -19.19
C LEU A 128 -0.99 0.48 -19.47
N ARG A 129 -1.64 0.35 -20.63
CA ARG A 129 -2.76 1.21 -21.05
C ARG A 129 -4.09 0.59 -20.64
N GLY A 130 -4.98 1.34 -19.98
CA GLY A 130 -6.27 0.79 -19.57
C GLY A 130 -6.27 -0.05 -18.28
N PHE A 131 -5.16 -0.08 -17.52
CA PHE A 131 -4.99 -1.03 -16.42
C PHE A 131 -5.58 -0.53 -15.10
N GLY A 132 -5.25 0.69 -14.66
CA GLY A 132 -5.70 1.17 -13.36
C GLY A 132 -4.92 2.34 -12.79
N HIS A 133 -4.88 2.42 -11.46
CA HIS A 133 -4.22 3.53 -10.75
C HIS A 133 -2.86 3.14 -10.16
N GLY A 134 -2.72 1.87 -9.74
CA GLY A 134 -1.44 1.32 -9.30
C GLY A 134 -1.13 1.58 -7.84
N ILE A 135 -2.15 1.64 -6.96
CA ILE A 135 -1.97 1.87 -5.52
C ILE A 135 -1.22 0.69 -4.85
N SER A 136 -1.38 -0.52 -5.37
CA SER A 136 -0.56 -1.68 -5.03
C SER A 136 -0.49 -2.62 -6.23
N PHE A 137 0.61 -3.37 -6.31
CA PHE A 137 0.81 -4.39 -7.31
C PHE A 137 1.80 -5.44 -6.79
N GLY A 138 1.88 -6.58 -7.48
CA GLY A 138 2.82 -7.64 -7.18
C GLY A 138 3.80 -7.89 -8.32
N VAL A 139 4.98 -8.38 -7.96
CA VAL A 139 5.99 -8.88 -8.90
C VAL A 139 6.27 -10.33 -8.55
N GLU A 140 6.11 -11.22 -9.51
CA GLU A 140 6.35 -12.66 -9.38
C GLU A 140 7.51 -13.07 -10.29
N PRO A 141 8.62 -13.57 -9.72
CA PRO A 141 9.66 -14.26 -10.50
C PRO A 141 9.11 -15.56 -11.09
N SER A 142 9.37 -15.84 -12.37
CA SER A 142 8.91 -17.05 -13.04
C SER A 142 9.90 -17.48 -14.13
N ASP A 143 10.68 -18.53 -13.88
CA ASP A 143 11.59 -19.19 -14.85
C ASP A 143 12.25 -18.23 -15.86
N GLY A 144 13.13 -17.36 -15.35
CA GLY A 144 13.87 -16.38 -16.15
C GLY A 144 13.08 -15.13 -16.56
N ASN A 145 11.76 -15.11 -16.34
CA ASN A 145 10.86 -14.00 -16.60
C ASN A 145 10.33 -13.35 -15.32
N VAL A 146 9.66 -12.22 -15.49
CA VAL A 146 8.97 -11.49 -14.44
C VAL A 146 7.52 -11.31 -14.83
N LEU A 147 6.62 -11.60 -13.90
CA LEU A 147 5.19 -11.46 -14.08
C LEU A 147 4.67 -10.39 -13.11
N LEU A 148 3.95 -9.42 -13.65
CA LEU A 148 3.32 -8.35 -12.90
C LEU A 148 1.88 -8.75 -12.58
N TRP A 149 1.51 -8.60 -11.32
CA TRP A 149 0.13 -8.68 -10.86
C TRP A 149 -0.39 -7.27 -10.63
N VAL A 150 -1.23 -6.79 -11.53
CA VAL A 150 -1.66 -5.40 -11.59
C VAL A 150 -3.18 -5.31 -11.67
N GLU A 151 -3.71 -4.14 -11.32
CA GLU A 151 -5.07 -3.75 -11.66
C GLU A 151 -5.31 -3.91 -13.17
N SER A 152 -6.54 -4.21 -13.60
CA SER A 152 -6.92 -4.23 -15.01
C SER A 152 -8.38 -3.84 -15.21
N ASP A 153 -8.77 -3.61 -16.47
CA ASP A 153 -10.13 -3.19 -16.84
C ASP A 153 -10.55 -1.91 -16.10
N ALA A 154 -9.77 -0.85 -16.28
CA ALA A 154 -9.99 0.43 -15.61
C ALA A 154 -11.44 0.93 -15.80
N ASP A 155 -12.02 1.47 -14.73
CA ASP A 155 -13.31 2.19 -14.81
C ASP A 155 -13.06 3.56 -15.46
N PRO A 156 -13.61 3.86 -16.65
CA PRO A 156 -13.34 5.11 -17.37
C PRO A 156 -13.77 6.37 -16.62
N ARG A 157 -14.59 6.24 -15.57
CA ARG A 157 -15.03 7.36 -14.72
C ARG A 157 -14.02 7.71 -13.64
N THR A 158 -13.18 6.75 -13.23
CA THR A 158 -12.32 6.90 -12.06
C THR A 158 -10.85 6.59 -12.32
N GLY A 159 -10.54 5.79 -13.34
CA GLY A 159 -9.19 5.31 -13.65
C GLY A 159 -8.71 4.12 -12.83
N TYR A 160 -9.49 3.63 -11.86
CA TYR A 160 -9.12 2.48 -11.03
C TYR A 160 -9.54 1.17 -11.69
N GLY A 161 -8.75 0.11 -11.51
CA GLY A 161 -9.08 -1.21 -12.03
C GLY A 161 -10.25 -1.87 -11.32
N ARG A 162 -10.98 -2.67 -12.08
CA ARG A 162 -12.14 -3.47 -11.64
C ARG A 162 -11.86 -4.98 -11.67
N ALA A 163 -10.64 -5.34 -12.06
CA ALA A 163 -10.16 -6.70 -12.15
C ALA A 163 -8.66 -6.72 -11.84
N ILE A 164 -8.08 -7.91 -11.76
CA ILE A 164 -6.64 -8.14 -11.62
C ILE A 164 -6.16 -8.92 -12.83
N ALA A 165 -5.00 -8.54 -13.38
CA ALA A 165 -4.33 -9.26 -14.44
C ALA A 165 -2.93 -9.68 -13.99
N ARG A 166 -2.50 -10.85 -14.47
CA ARG A 166 -1.13 -11.35 -14.36
C ARG A 166 -0.50 -11.32 -15.74
N VAL A 167 0.49 -10.45 -15.95
CA VAL A 167 1.05 -10.15 -17.27
C VAL A 167 2.57 -10.23 -17.27
N PRO A 168 3.23 -10.70 -18.35
CA PRO A 168 4.68 -10.68 -18.44
C PRO A 168 5.18 -9.24 -18.52
N PHE A 169 6.17 -8.90 -17.70
CA PHE A 169 6.95 -7.69 -17.91
C PHE A 169 7.78 -7.85 -19.18
N ARG A 170 7.68 -6.88 -20.08
CA ARG A 170 8.48 -6.81 -21.31
C ARG A 170 9.02 -5.40 -21.47
N ASP A 171 10.33 -5.25 -21.36
CA ASP A 171 10.99 -3.96 -21.42
C ASP A 171 10.73 -3.24 -22.75
N GLY A 172 10.49 -1.93 -22.68
CA GLY A 172 10.23 -1.06 -23.82
C GLY A 172 8.87 -1.24 -24.50
N THR A 173 7.99 -2.10 -23.96
CA THR A 173 6.72 -2.42 -24.62
C THR A 173 5.53 -1.63 -24.07
N VAL A 174 4.46 -1.62 -24.86
CA VAL A 174 3.12 -1.20 -24.46
C VAL A 174 2.23 -2.44 -24.42
N LEU A 175 1.51 -2.64 -23.32
CA LEU A 175 0.45 -3.63 -23.22
C LEU A 175 -0.88 -2.93 -22.99
N ASP A 176 -1.89 -3.36 -23.74
CA ASP A 176 -3.25 -2.84 -23.63
C ASP A 176 -4.11 -3.77 -22.78
N SER A 177 -4.90 -3.18 -21.87
CA SER A 177 -5.86 -3.95 -21.06
C SER A 177 -6.92 -4.62 -21.93
N SER A 178 -7.11 -4.20 -23.18
CA SER A 178 -8.01 -4.81 -24.15
C SER A 178 -7.34 -5.82 -25.08
N SER A 179 -6.03 -6.11 -24.90
CA SER A 179 -5.31 -7.06 -25.75
C SER A 179 -6.01 -8.44 -25.74
N PRO A 180 -6.26 -9.04 -26.91
CA PRO A 180 -6.81 -10.39 -26.99
C PRO A 180 -5.94 -11.38 -26.22
N GLY A 181 -6.54 -12.14 -25.31
CA GLY A 181 -5.84 -13.12 -24.47
C GLY A 181 -5.41 -12.61 -23.09
N LEU A 182 -5.57 -11.31 -22.79
CA LEU A 182 -5.38 -10.82 -21.43
C LEU A 182 -6.54 -11.30 -20.55
N ARG A 183 -6.19 -11.93 -19.42
CA ARG A 183 -7.17 -12.48 -18.48
C ARG A 183 -7.46 -11.48 -17.36
N HIS A 184 -8.73 -11.12 -17.24
CA HIS A 184 -9.24 -10.30 -16.15
C HIS A 184 -9.85 -11.16 -15.05
N HIS A 185 -9.17 -11.26 -13.91
CA HIS A 185 -9.68 -11.92 -12.73
C HIS A 185 -10.57 -10.96 -11.94
N ARG A 186 -11.83 -11.36 -11.70
CA ARG A 186 -12.81 -10.62 -10.88
C ARG A 186 -13.22 -11.46 -9.68
N PRO A 187 -12.32 -11.63 -8.70
CA PRO A 187 -12.52 -12.56 -7.60
C PRO A 187 -13.60 -12.12 -6.60
N VAL A 188 -13.93 -10.83 -6.57
CA VAL A 188 -14.97 -10.28 -5.69
C VAL A 188 -16.06 -9.63 -6.56
N PRO A 189 -17.24 -10.26 -6.70
CA PRO A 189 -18.35 -9.70 -7.47
C PRO A 189 -18.77 -8.31 -6.97
N GLY A 190 -18.92 -7.36 -7.89
CA GLY A 190 -19.34 -5.98 -7.57
C GLY A 190 -18.24 -5.11 -6.94
N ALA A 191 -17.04 -5.63 -6.73
CA ALA A 191 -15.92 -4.85 -6.23
C ALA A 191 -15.38 -3.87 -7.27
N LEU A 192 -14.86 -2.75 -6.78
CA LEU A 192 -14.15 -1.72 -7.53
C LEU A 192 -12.81 -1.44 -6.84
N ARG A 193 -11.88 -0.78 -7.55
CA ARG A 193 -10.58 -0.36 -7.01
C ARG A 193 -9.82 -1.55 -6.42
N MET A 194 -9.60 -2.55 -7.25
CA MET A 194 -8.98 -3.80 -6.81
C MET A 194 -7.46 -3.65 -6.88
N HIS A 195 -6.77 -3.68 -5.74
CA HIS A 195 -5.32 -3.54 -5.66
C HIS A 195 -4.70 -4.88 -5.21
N PRO A 196 -3.98 -5.58 -6.11
CA PRO A 196 -3.32 -6.84 -5.77
C PRO A 196 -1.99 -6.62 -5.05
N THR A 197 -1.64 -7.54 -4.16
CA THR A 197 -0.26 -7.74 -3.67
C THR A 197 -0.04 -9.23 -3.41
N LEU A 198 1.23 -9.66 -3.38
CA LEU A 198 1.60 -11.07 -3.28
C LEU A 198 2.30 -11.38 -1.96
N ASP A 199 2.06 -12.58 -1.47
CA ASP A 199 2.93 -13.28 -0.53
C ASP A 199 3.46 -14.52 -1.25
N LEU A 200 4.62 -14.37 -1.89
CA LEU A 200 5.21 -15.42 -2.71
C LEU A 200 5.66 -16.63 -1.90
N ALA A 201 6.12 -16.40 -0.66
CA ALA A 201 6.58 -17.49 0.22
C ALA A 201 5.46 -18.46 0.57
N ASN A 202 4.24 -17.94 0.74
CA ASN A 202 3.05 -18.73 1.03
C ASN A 202 2.14 -18.93 -0.18
N ARG A 203 2.57 -18.49 -1.37
CA ARG A 203 1.82 -18.54 -2.64
C ARG A 203 0.38 -18.02 -2.50
N ARG A 204 0.24 -16.80 -1.97
CA ARG A 204 -1.05 -16.13 -1.78
C ARG A 204 -1.14 -14.79 -2.51
N VAL A 205 -2.37 -14.44 -2.88
CA VAL A 205 -2.74 -13.16 -3.48
C VAL A 205 -3.66 -12.43 -2.50
N LEU A 206 -3.27 -11.25 -2.05
CA LEU A 206 -4.16 -10.33 -1.36
C LEU A 206 -4.81 -9.39 -2.38
N VAL A 207 -6.11 -9.15 -2.19
CA VAL A 207 -6.92 -8.20 -2.96
C VAL A 207 -7.54 -7.19 -2.00
N SER A 208 -6.96 -6.00 -1.94
CA SER A 208 -7.62 -4.81 -1.38
C SER A 208 -8.69 -4.34 -2.36
N HIS A 209 -9.90 -4.06 -1.88
CA HIS A 209 -11.00 -3.71 -2.75
C HIS A 209 -12.11 -2.93 -2.03
N TRP A 210 -12.98 -2.28 -2.82
CA TRP A 210 -14.15 -1.55 -2.33
C TRP A 210 -15.44 -2.18 -2.84
N ILE A 211 -16.39 -2.40 -1.92
CA ILE A 211 -17.79 -2.66 -2.24
C ILE A 211 -18.61 -1.46 -1.77
N GLY A 212 -19.12 -0.68 -2.72
CA GLY A 212 -19.72 0.62 -2.42
C GLY A 212 -18.70 1.53 -1.72
N ARG A 213 -18.95 1.85 -0.44
CA ARG A 213 -18.06 2.70 0.38
C ARG A 213 -17.20 1.92 1.37
N ARG A 214 -17.36 0.59 1.46
CA ARG A 214 -16.64 -0.26 2.41
C ARG A 214 -15.35 -0.74 1.75
N HIS A 215 -14.22 -0.44 2.39
CA HIS A 215 -12.93 -1.04 2.07
C HIS A 215 -12.81 -2.41 2.75
N ALA A 216 -12.27 -3.39 2.05
CA ALA A 216 -12.13 -4.76 2.51
C ALA A 216 -10.92 -5.45 1.87
N TYR A 217 -10.55 -6.59 2.44
CA TYR A 217 -9.44 -7.41 2.03
C TYR A 217 -9.93 -8.84 1.80
N ALA A 218 -9.51 -9.44 0.69
CA ALA A 218 -9.69 -10.87 0.43
C ALA A 218 -8.35 -11.50 0.07
N VAL A 219 -8.03 -12.64 0.69
CA VAL A 219 -6.77 -13.38 0.48
C VAL A 219 -7.11 -14.71 -0.17
N TYR A 220 -6.42 -15.06 -1.25
CA TYR A 220 -6.63 -16.29 -2.01
C TYR A 220 -5.35 -17.12 -2.08
N ARG A 221 -5.50 -18.43 -2.26
CA ARG A 221 -4.40 -19.26 -2.78
C ARG A 221 -4.13 -18.85 -4.22
N MET A 222 -2.85 -18.71 -4.59
CA MET A 222 -2.46 -18.30 -5.94
C MET A 222 -2.93 -19.30 -6.99
N GLU A 223 -2.88 -20.60 -6.70
CA GLU A 223 -3.30 -21.68 -7.61
C GLU A 223 -4.79 -21.60 -7.91
N ASP A 224 -5.60 -21.39 -6.88
CA ASP A 224 -7.05 -21.23 -7.01
C ASP A 224 -7.38 -19.96 -7.80
N PHE A 225 -6.69 -18.86 -7.51
CA PHE A 225 -6.85 -17.60 -8.24
C PHE A 225 -6.56 -17.75 -9.73
N LEU A 226 -5.45 -18.41 -10.07
CA LEU A 226 -5.04 -18.68 -11.45
C LEU A 226 -6.01 -19.65 -12.15
N ALA A 227 -6.55 -20.62 -11.42
CA ALA A 227 -7.59 -21.54 -11.90
C ALA A 227 -9.01 -20.95 -11.88
N GLN A 228 -9.15 -19.65 -11.56
CA GLN A 228 -10.43 -18.94 -11.48
C GLN A 228 -11.41 -19.51 -10.45
N ARG A 229 -10.89 -20.15 -9.40
CA ARG A 229 -11.63 -20.55 -8.21
C ARG A 229 -11.45 -19.47 -7.17
N TYR A 230 -12.47 -18.64 -6.96
CA TYR A 230 -12.38 -17.45 -6.11
C TYR A 230 -12.98 -17.65 -4.73
N GLU A 231 -12.67 -18.77 -4.09
CA GLU A 231 -12.97 -18.97 -2.68
C GLU A 231 -11.85 -18.35 -1.83
N PRO A 232 -12.12 -17.28 -1.06
CA PRO A 232 -11.09 -16.65 -0.26
C PRO A 232 -10.69 -17.53 0.92
N LEU A 233 -9.39 -17.58 1.24
CA LEU A 233 -8.89 -18.06 2.52
C LEU A 233 -9.36 -17.18 3.67
N TYR A 234 -9.38 -15.88 3.43
CA TYR A 234 -9.75 -14.86 4.39
C TYR A 234 -10.48 -13.73 3.66
N ASP A 235 -11.58 -13.27 4.21
CA ASP A 235 -12.34 -12.10 3.72
C ASP A 235 -12.83 -11.29 4.92
N PHE A 236 -12.42 -10.03 5.01
CA PHE A 236 -12.74 -9.17 6.15
C PHE A 236 -12.83 -7.70 5.78
N ALA A 237 -13.63 -6.96 6.55
CA ALA A 237 -13.68 -5.49 6.47
C ALA A 237 -12.34 -4.90 6.91
N ASP A 238 -11.89 -3.83 6.26
CA ASP A 238 -10.78 -3.06 6.79
C ASP A 238 -11.20 -2.31 8.07
N SER A 239 -10.62 -2.73 9.21
CA SER A 239 -10.81 -2.07 10.51
C SER A 239 -9.78 -0.98 10.82
N ALA A 240 -8.77 -0.80 9.97
CA ALA A 240 -7.63 0.10 10.19
C ALA A 240 -7.78 1.46 9.50
N LEU A 241 -8.43 1.54 8.32
CA LEU A 241 -8.63 2.82 7.62
C LEU A 241 -9.59 3.71 8.39
N LYS A 242 -9.08 4.84 8.89
CA LYS A 242 -9.90 5.82 9.60
C LYS A 242 -10.52 6.82 8.64
N LYS A 243 -11.65 7.40 9.05
CA LYS A 243 -12.29 8.49 8.30
C LYS A 243 -11.32 9.66 8.10
N GLY A 244 -11.16 10.08 6.86
CA GLY A 244 -10.27 11.20 6.49
C GLY A 244 -8.83 10.78 6.19
N GLU A 245 -8.48 9.51 6.35
CA GLU A 245 -7.18 8.98 5.93
C GLU A 245 -7.22 8.58 4.45
N THR A 246 -6.10 8.80 3.78
CA THR A 246 -5.87 8.34 2.40
C THR A 246 -5.15 7.01 2.46
N PHE A 247 -5.72 5.99 1.80
CA PHE A 247 -5.07 4.69 1.61
C PHE A 247 -4.00 4.81 0.53
N GLN A 248 -2.79 4.33 0.84
CA GLN A 248 -1.59 4.52 0.03
C GLN A 248 -0.88 3.18 -0.30
N GLY A 249 -1.60 2.07 -0.09
CA GLY A 249 -1.14 0.74 -0.47
C GLY A 249 -1.17 -0.27 0.66
N CYS A 250 -0.95 -1.53 0.31
CA CYS A 250 -0.86 -2.62 1.25
C CYS A 250 0.13 -3.70 0.81
N ALA A 251 0.63 -4.46 1.79
CA ALA A 251 1.46 -5.65 1.57
C ALA A 251 0.90 -6.82 2.39
N LEU A 252 1.13 -8.06 1.91
CA LEU A 252 0.78 -9.29 2.63
C LEU A 252 2.06 -10.03 3.01
N ARG A 253 2.15 -10.49 4.25
CA ARG A 253 3.11 -11.53 4.63
C ARG A 253 2.60 -12.35 5.80
N ASN A 254 2.68 -13.67 5.67
CA ASN A 254 2.30 -14.62 6.71
C ASN A 254 0.86 -14.35 7.21
N GLY A 255 0.68 -14.07 8.50
CA GLY A 255 -0.64 -13.80 9.09
C GLY A 255 -1.11 -12.36 8.96
N TYR A 256 -0.38 -11.46 8.29
CA TYR A 256 -0.61 -10.03 8.41
C TYR A 256 -0.75 -9.28 7.08
N VAL A 257 -1.72 -8.37 7.04
CA VAL A 257 -1.79 -7.26 6.07
C VAL A 257 -1.14 -6.03 6.70
N TYR A 258 -0.23 -5.41 5.96
CA TYR A 258 0.39 -4.14 6.30
C TYR A 258 -0.24 -3.07 5.43
N GLN A 259 -1.00 -2.16 6.03
CA GLN A 259 -1.71 -1.09 5.35
C GLN A 259 -0.99 0.24 5.57
N LEU A 260 -0.67 0.93 4.46
CA LEU A 260 -0.10 2.26 4.47
C LEU A 260 -1.19 3.32 4.29
N THR A 261 -1.15 4.35 5.13
CA THR A 261 -2.01 5.53 5.00
C THR A 261 -1.18 6.79 5.20
N GLY A 262 -1.61 7.90 4.61
CA GLY A 262 -1.01 9.21 4.83
C GLY A 262 -1.21 10.16 3.65
N ASN A 263 -0.88 11.42 3.87
CA ASN A 263 -0.99 12.52 2.91
C ASN A 263 0.38 13.16 2.69
N PRO A 264 0.58 13.91 1.60
CA PRO A 264 1.77 14.73 1.44
C PRO A 264 1.89 15.72 2.59
N TYR A 265 3.12 16.11 2.92
CA TYR A 265 3.32 17.29 3.74
C TYR A 265 2.61 18.51 3.14
N SER A 266 1.96 19.27 4.01
CA SER A 266 1.42 20.59 3.70
C SER A 266 2.41 21.68 4.13
N GLY A 267 2.17 22.92 3.74
CA GLY A 267 2.85 24.05 4.38
C GLY A 267 2.53 24.14 5.88
N GLU A 268 3.28 24.94 6.63
CA GLU A 268 3.18 25.06 8.10
C GLU A 268 1.77 25.41 8.62
N ALA A 269 0.99 26.17 7.84
CA ALA A 269 -0.40 26.49 8.20
C ALA A 269 -1.43 25.39 7.85
N GLY A 270 -0.98 24.30 7.23
CA GLY A 270 -1.84 23.20 6.77
C GLY A 270 -2.06 22.11 7.83
N GLY A 271 -2.81 21.07 7.44
CA GLY A 271 -3.20 19.98 8.36
C GLY A 271 -2.16 18.85 8.52
N ASN A 272 -1.03 18.91 7.80
CA ASN A 272 0.03 17.90 7.85
C ASN A 272 1.42 18.53 7.64
N PRO A 273 1.82 19.54 8.43
CA PRO A 273 3.11 20.21 8.23
C PRO A 273 4.29 19.31 8.65
N PRO A 274 5.50 19.52 8.10
CA PRO A 274 6.71 18.80 8.52
C PRO A 274 6.95 18.87 10.04
N SER A 275 6.68 20.02 10.65
CA SER A 275 6.81 20.26 12.10
C SER A 275 5.95 19.34 12.98
N ALA A 276 4.85 18.78 12.45
CA ALA A 276 4.01 17.81 13.14
C ALA A 276 4.53 16.35 13.02
N GLY A 277 5.58 16.12 12.22
CA GLY A 277 6.17 14.81 11.96
C GLY A 277 5.34 13.92 11.01
N GLY A 278 4.37 14.50 10.30
CA GLY A 278 3.54 13.80 9.34
C GLY A 278 2.45 12.90 9.89
N ASN A 279 1.57 12.47 8.99
CA ASN A 279 0.47 11.56 9.26
C ASN A 279 0.60 10.22 8.53
N THR A 280 1.83 9.79 8.20
CA THR A 280 2.06 8.47 7.60
C THR A 280 1.97 7.39 8.67
N PHE A 281 1.11 6.40 8.47
CA PHE A 281 0.96 5.26 9.38
C PHE A 281 1.01 3.93 8.64
N VAL A 282 1.66 2.95 9.27
CA VAL A 282 1.50 1.53 8.96
C VAL A 282 0.56 0.93 10.00
N SER A 283 -0.55 0.36 9.55
CA SER A 283 -1.44 -0.46 10.37
C SER A 283 -1.24 -1.93 10.01
N THR A 284 -1.25 -2.80 11.02
CA THR A 284 -1.14 -4.25 10.84
C THR A 284 -2.49 -4.88 11.19
N LEU A 285 -3.05 -5.64 10.26
CA LEU A 285 -4.27 -6.42 10.46
C LEU A 285 -3.92 -7.90 10.46
N ASP A 286 -4.43 -8.66 11.42
CA ASP A 286 -4.36 -10.13 11.41
C ASP A 286 -5.39 -10.68 10.43
N VAL A 287 -4.97 -11.53 9.48
CA VAL A 287 -5.84 -12.03 8.41
C VAL A 287 -6.91 -13.00 8.91
N ASN A 288 -6.66 -13.69 10.02
CA ASN A 288 -7.60 -14.68 10.56
C ASN A 288 -8.81 -14.01 11.21
N SER A 289 -8.58 -12.92 11.94
CA SER A 289 -9.60 -12.18 12.68
C SER A 289 -10.08 -10.92 11.98
N GLY A 290 -9.34 -10.42 11.00
CA GLY A 290 -9.54 -9.12 10.36
C GLY A 290 -9.30 -7.92 11.28
N ARG A 291 -8.78 -8.13 12.49
CA ARG A 291 -8.60 -7.06 13.49
C ARG A 291 -7.27 -6.36 13.30
N THR A 292 -7.28 -5.04 13.47
CA THR A 292 -6.05 -4.26 13.62
C THR A 292 -5.34 -4.66 14.93
N VAL A 293 -4.13 -5.22 14.80
CA VAL A 293 -3.29 -5.65 15.93
C VAL A 293 -2.20 -4.64 16.28
N ALA A 294 -1.83 -3.77 15.33
CA ALA A 294 -0.89 -2.68 15.56
C ALA A 294 -1.19 -1.49 14.65
N ARG A 295 -0.80 -0.31 15.11
CA ARG A 295 -0.72 0.90 14.30
C ARG A 295 0.47 1.71 14.75
N ARG A 296 1.32 2.10 13.81
CA ARG A 296 2.57 2.83 14.07
C ARG A 296 2.72 3.98 13.10
N ARG A 297 3.13 5.13 13.62
CA ARG A 297 3.51 6.28 12.79
C ARG A 297 4.87 6.01 12.19
N VAL A 298 5.02 6.29 10.90
CA VAL A 298 6.31 6.21 10.20
C VAL A 298 7.01 7.54 10.37
N THR A 299 8.14 7.54 11.06
CA THR A 299 8.96 8.74 11.33
C THR A 299 10.15 8.87 10.39
N ALA A 300 10.33 7.96 9.43
CA ALA A 300 11.40 8.00 8.45
C ALA A 300 11.28 9.19 7.50
N ALA A 301 12.41 9.67 6.98
CA ALA A 301 12.50 10.77 6.03
C ALA A 301 11.91 12.12 6.49
N PRO A 302 12.04 12.54 7.77
CA PRO A 302 11.43 13.78 8.24
C PRO A 302 11.95 15.03 7.50
N GLU A 303 13.15 14.95 6.93
CA GLU A 303 13.85 16.01 6.21
C GLU A 303 13.30 16.32 4.80
N LEU A 304 12.38 15.50 4.27
CA LEU A 304 11.82 15.73 2.94
C LEU A 304 10.80 16.88 2.97
N ASP A 305 11.03 17.93 2.16
CA ASP A 305 10.09 19.06 2.01
C ASP A 305 8.70 18.62 1.51
N PHE A 306 8.70 17.65 0.59
CA PHE A 306 7.50 17.00 0.10
C PHE A 306 7.62 15.51 0.39
N ARG A 307 6.84 15.04 1.37
CA ARG A 307 6.82 13.67 1.83
C ARG A 307 5.42 13.08 1.70
N GLU A 308 5.16 12.38 0.60
CA GLU A 308 3.90 11.67 0.36
C GLU A 308 4.16 10.16 0.35
N PRO A 309 3.53 9.35 1.21
CA PRO A 309 3.65 7.90 1.15
C PRO A 309 2.99 7.35 -0.12
N GLU A 310 3.71 6.56 -0.91
CA GLU A 310 3.29 6.11 -2.26
C GLU A 310 3.68 4.63 -2.46
N GLY A 311 3.13 3.78 -1.60
CA GLY A 311 3.34 2.33 -1.64
C GLY A 311 4.08 1.74 -0.46
N ILE A 312 3.72 0.48 -0.18
CA ILE A 312 4.37 -0.39 0.81
C ILE A 312 4.51 -1.79 0.19
N ALA A 313 5.63 -2.44 0.42
CA ALA A 313 5.87 -3.79 -0.09
C ALA A 313 6.75 -4.58 0.88
N VAL A 314 6.66 -5.90 0.84
CA VAL A 314 7.65 -6.76 1.50
C VAL A 314 8.73 -7.11 0.48
N ARG A 315 9.97 -6.73 0.78
CA ARG A 315 11.13 -7.18 0.02
C ARG A 315 11.47 -8.62 0.45
N PRO A 316 11.53 -9.59 -0.48
CA PRO A 316 11.89 -10.96 -0.16
C PRO A 316 13.38 -11.05 0.22
N GLY A 317 13.78 -12.14 0.87
CA GLY A 317 15.15 -12.40 1.30
C GLY A 317 15.18 -13.33 2.51
N THR A 318 16.39 -13.78 2.89
CA THR A 318 16.59 -14.57 4.12
C THR A 318 16.16 -13.80 5.37
N THR A 319 16.37 -12.48 5.35
CA THR A 319 15.76 -11.53 6.29
C THR A 319 14.84 -10.59 5.49
N PRO A 320 13.53 -10.90 5.40
CA PRO A 320 12.59 -10.05 4.70
C PRO A 320 12.54 -8.66 5.36
N ARG A 321 12.22 -7.63 4.56
CA ARG A 321 12.10 -6.25 5.05
C ARG A 321 10.79 -5.65 4.58
N LEU A 322 10.19 -4.80 5.42
CA LEU A 322 9.03 -4.00 5.02
C LEU A 322 9.53 -2.68 4.43
N CYS A 323 9.24 -2.44 3.16
CA CYS A 323 9.68 -1.26 2.43
C CYS A 323 8.53 -0.27 2.29
N ILE A 324 8.80 1.00 2.56
CA ILE A 324 7.86 2.11 2.46
C ILE A 324 8.44 3.12 1.50
N ALA A 325 7.70 3.46 0.44
CA ALA A 325 8.11 4.42 -0.54
C ALA A 325 7.50 5.80 -0.26
N PHE A 326 8.28 6.85 -0.55
CA PHE A 326 7.81 8.23 -0.53
C PHE A 326 8.03 8.88 -1.89
N SER A 327 7.05 9.66 -2.36
CA SER A 327 7.30 10.64 -3.41
C SER A 327 7.99 11.86 -2.84
N VAL A 328 9.04 12.28 -3.54
CA VAL A 328 9.74 13.55 -3.34
C VAL A 328 9.43 14.48 -4.51
N LYS A 329 9.12 15.73 -4.22
CA LYS A 329 8.89 16.76 -5.25
C LYS A 329 10.15 17.59 -5.46
N THR A 330 10.66 17.60 -6.68
CA THR A 330 11.68 18.56 -7.14
C THR A 330 11.02 19.61 -8.06
N PRO A 331 11.70 20.72 -8.41
CA PRO A 331 11.11 21.74 -9.27
C PRO A 331 10.60 21.22 -10.62
N ASP A 332 11.27 20.22 -11.17
CA ASP A 332 11.06 19.68 -12.52
C ASP A 332 10.26 18.37 -12.55
N ARG A 333 10.28 17.59 -11.46
CA ARG A 333 9.68 16.24 -11.45
C ARG A 333 9.36 15.70 -10.07
N ARG A 334 8.72 14.54 -10.03
CA ARG A 334 8.66 13.70 -8.84
C ARG A 334 9.76 12.63 -8.91
N ARG A 335 10.29 12.30 -7.75
CA ARG A 335 11.23 11.19 -7.51
C ARG A 335 10.62 10.23 -6.51
N ILE A 336 11.19 9.03 -6.44
CA ILE A 336 10.87 8.04 -5.41
C ILE A 336 12.07 7.86 -4.49
N THR A 337 11.84 7.73 -3.20
CA THR A 337 12.80 7.19 -2.24
C THR A 337 12.14 6.03 -1.51
N VAL A 338 12.94 5.06 -1.09
CA VAL A 338 12.44 3.88 -0.39
C VAL A 338 13.20 3.69 0.91
N TYR A 339 12.46 3.45 1.98
CA TYR A 339 13.01 3.12 3.29
C TYR A 339 12.65 1.68 3.64
N SER A 340 13.56 0.93 4.26
CA SER A 340 13.34 -0.45 4.68
C SER A 340 13.34 -0.57 6.19
N CYS A 341 12.36 -1.29 6.72
CA CYS A 341 12.19 -1.59 8.14
C CYS A 341 12.66 -3.02 8.40
N GLY A 342 13.37 -3.23 9.51
CA GLY A 342 13.82 -4.54 9.90
C GLY A 342 12.72 -5.42 10.48
N SER A 343 12.90 -6.74 10.40
CA SER A 343 12.09 -7.66 11.20
C SER A 343 12.40 -7.48 12.68
N GLU A 344 11.38 -7.57 13.53
CA GLU A 344 11.59 -7.82 14.95
C GLU A 344 12.38 -9.13 15.04
N GLY A 345 13.53 -9.12 15.71
CA GLY A 345 14.27 -10.35 15.97
C GLY A 345 13.36 -11.30 16.73
N VAL A 346 12.93 -12.39 16.10
CA VAL A 346 12.60 -13.59 16.87
C VAL A 346 13.94 -13.99 17.46
N GLY A 347 14.11 -13.81 18.77
CA GLY A 347 15.33 -14.26 19.45
C GLY A 347 15.68 -15.66 18.96
N ALA A 348 16.88 -15.80 18.41
CA ALA A 348 17.41 -17.09 17.97
C ALA A 348 17.54 -18.05 19.15
#